data_AF-A0AA42PAJ7-F1
#
_entry.id   AF-A0AA42PAJ7-F1
#
_cell.length_a   1.000
_cell.length_b   1.000
_cell.length_c   1.000
_cell.angle_alpha   90.00
_cell.angle_beta   90.00
_cell.angle_gamma   90.00
#
_symmetry.space_group_name_H-M   'P 1'
#
loop_
_entity.id
_entity.type
_entity.pdbx_description
1 polymer ?
#
loop_
_entity_poly.entity_id
_entity_poly.type
_entity_poly.pdbx_seq_one_letter_code
_entity_poly.pdbx_strand_id
1 'polypeptide(L)'
;MSDFEQDDELQVPDELTTLKARADLLGVSYHPSIGVDKLREKVAAKLAEGEAPVADSSSVAAAEETEGQRRKRLRDEASALVRIRVTCMNPFKSEWEGEIITAGNRYAGTHKKYVPFNADEGWHVPRIIYNQLVQRQCQVFHTVTLPGGKKIRKGKLIKEFAIEVLPPLTKEELHDLAQRQAMAGGL
;
A
#
# COMPACT_ATOMS: atom_id res chain seq x y z
N MET A 1 -39.12 57.59 -28.14
CA MET A 1 -39.94 56.44 -28.62
C MET A 1 -39.31 55.92 -29.90
N SER A 2 -39.43 54.62 -30.15
CA SER A 2 -38.80 53.77 -31.18
C SER A 2 -37.39 53.28 -30.81
N ASP A 3 -37.26 52.33 -29.89
CA ASP A 3 -37.55 50.87 -29.88
C ASP A 3 -36.32 50.01 -30.20
N PHE A 4 -36.20 49.00 -29.35
CA PHE A 4 -35.17 47.98 -29.20
C PHE A 4 -35.36 46.87 -30.25
N GLU A 5 -34.31 46.06 -30.44
CA GLU A 5 -34.32 44.67 -30.95
C GLU A 5 -34.56 44.39 -32.44
N GLN A 6 -33.53 43.83 -33.08
CA GLN A 6 -33.61 42.69 -34.01
C GLN A 6 -32.18 42.17 -34.25
N ASP A 7 -31.73 41.19 -33.48
CA ASP A 7 -31.86 39.74 -33.72
C ASP A 7 -30.59 39.21 -34.43
N ASP A 8 -29.65 38.78 -33.59
CA ASP A 8 -28.48 38.01 -33.96
C ASP A 8 -28.99 36.59 -34.31
N GLU A 9 -29.25 36.34 -35.59
CA GLU A 9 -29.66 35.03 -36.11
C GLU A 9 -28.52 34.02 -35.85
N LEU A 10 -28.62 33.32 -34.72
CA LEU A 10 -27.86 32.10 -34.44
C LEU A 10 -28.29 31.04 -35.47
N GLN A 11 -27.58 31.01 -36.59
CA GLN A 11 -27.67 29.99 -37.62
C GLN A 11 -27.34 28.65 -36.97
N VAL A 12 -28.37 27.87 -36.62
CA VAL A 12 -28.23 26.55 -35.99
C VAL A 12 -27.35 25.68 -36.90
N PRO A 13 -26.13 25.31 -36.48
CA PRO A 13 -25.25 24.55 -37.34
C PRO A 13 -25.85 23.17 -37.60
N ASP A 14 -25.87 22.78 -38.88
CA ASP A 14 -26.38 21.51 -39.37
C ASP A 14 -25.79 20.33 -38.56
N GLU A 15 -26.62 19.36 -38.17
CA GLU A 15 -26.26 18.27 -37.25
C GLU A 15 -25.01 17.51 -37.71
N LEU A 16 -24.83 17.38 -39.03
CA LEU A 16 -23.67 16.73 -39.64
C LEU A 16 -22.36 17.50 -39.38
N THR A 17 -22.40 18.83 -39.38
CA THR A 17 -21.21 19.67 -39.10
C THR A 17 -20.78 19.56 -37.65
N THR A 18 -21.73 19.51 -36.72
CA THR A 18 -21.43 19.35 -35.29
C THR A 18 -20.83 17.97 -34.99
N LEU A 19 -21.33 16.92 -35.65
CA LEU A 19 -20.79 15.56 -35.52
C LEU A 19 -19.40 15.41 -36.14
N LYS A 20 -19.10 16.11 -37.25
CA LYS A 20 -17.76 16.14 -37.84
C LYS A 20 -16.77 16.83 -36.91
N ALA A 21 -17.12 18.01 -36.36
CA ALA A 21 -16.29 18.70 -35.38
C ALA A 21 -16.01 17.83 -34.14
N ARG A 22 -17.02 17.10 -33.65
CA ARG A 22 -16.85 16.15 -32.53
C ARG A 22 -15.98 14.95 -32.90
N ALA A 23 -16.08 14.44 -34.13
CA ALA A 23 -15.24 13.37 -34.63
C ALA A 23 -13.78 13.81 -34.78
N ASP A 24 -13.54 15.04 -35.26
CA ASP A 24 -12.21 15.62 -35.41
C ASP A 24 -11.53 15.84 -34.04
N LEU A 25 -12.29 16.32 -33.03
CA LEU A 25 -11.82 16.45 -31.65
C LEU A 25 -11.45 15.10 -31.01
N LEU A 26 -12.18 14.03 -31.37
CA LEU A 26 -11.94 12.66 -30.88
C LEU A 26 -10.97 11.87 -31.78
N GLY A 27 -10.41 12.48 -32.82
CA GLY A 27 -9.46 11.84 -33.74
C GLY A 27 -10.05 10.68 -34.55
N VAL A 28 -11.36 10.67 -34.81
CA VAL A 28 -12.06 9.59 -35.52
C VAL A 28 -12.01 9.83 -37.02
N SER A 29 -11.33 8.94 -37.77
CA SER A 29 -11.29 9.02 -39.22
C SER A 29 -12.65 8.68 -39.86
N TYR A 30 -13.17 9.55 -40.72
CA TYR A 30 -14.40 9.33 -41.48
C TYR A 30 -14.24 9.67 -42.98
N HIS A 31 -15.12 9.12 -43.81
CA HIS A 31 -15.16 9.42 -45.23
C HIS A 31 -15.91 10.74 -45.46
N PRO A 32 -15.49 11.63 -46.39
CA PRO A 32 -16.10 12.96 -46.57
C PRO A 32 -17.62 12.96 -46.81
N SER A 33 -18.16 11.88 -47.38
CA SER A 33 -19.59 11.64 -47.67
C SER A 33 -20.28 10.64 -46.72
N ILE A 34 -19.79 10.48 -45.48
CA ILE A 34 -20.43 9.62 -44.48
C ILE A 34 -21.80 10.16 -44.06
N GLY A 35 -22.78 9.26 -43.88
CA GLY A 35 -24.11 9.62 -43.36
C GLY A 35 -24.12 9.87 -41.84
N VAL A 36 -25.10 10.63 -41.38
CA VAL A 36 -25.28 11.08 -39.99
C VAL A 36 -25.26 9.90 -39.00
N ASP A 37 -26.00 8.83 -39.28
CA ASP A 37 -26.13 7.66 -38.41
C ASP A 37 -24.80 6.94 -38.20
N LYS A 38 -24.05 6.72 -39.29
CA LYS A 38 -22.75 6.02 -39.24
C LYS A 38 -21.66 6.86 -38.55
N LEU A 39 -21.72 8.18 -38.65
CA LEU A 39 -20.78 9.06 -37.97
C LEU A 39 -21.08 9.10 -36.45
N ARG A 40 -22.37 9.11 -36.08
CA ARG A 40 -22.81 9.06 -34.68
C ARG A 40 -22.39 7.75 -34.00
N GLU A 41 -22.57 6.61 -34.66
CA GLU A 41 -22.13 5.30 -34.15
C GLU A 41 -20.61 5.27 -33.91
N LYS A 42 -19.81 5.76 -34.87
CA LYS A 42 -18.35 5.79 -34.74
C LYS A 42 -17.88 6.69 -33.60
N VAL A 43 -18.48 7.86 -33.44
CA VAL A 43 -18.16 8.81 -32.36
C VAL A 43 -18.57 8.22 -31.00
N ALA A 44 -19.74 7.60 -30.90
CA ALA A 44 -20.19 6.95 -29.67
C ALA A 44 -19.31 5.73 -29.30
N ALA A 45 -18.91 4.92 -30.28
CA ALA A 45 -18.01 3.79 -30.07
C ALA A 45 -16.64 4.25 -29.55
N LYS A 46 -16.08 5.34 -30.10
CA LYS A 46 -14.80 5.89 -29.62
C LYS A 46 -14.91 6.56 -28.25
N LEU A 47 -16.04 7.18 -27.95
CA LEU A 47 -16.30 7.74 -26.62
C LEU A 47 -16.44 6.62 -25.57
N ALA A 48 -17.13 5.53 -25.91
CA ALA A 48 -17.28 4.35 -25.06
C ALA A 48 -15.96 3.59 -24.88
N GLU A 49 -15.11 3.53 -25.91
CA GLU A 49 -13.73 2.98 -25.79
C GLU A 49 -12.82 3.87 -24.93
N GLY A 50 -13.08 5.18 -24.84
CA GLY A 50 -12.35 6.13 -24.00
C GLY A 50 -12.81 6.16 -22.53
N GLU A 51 -13.95 5.55 -22.22
CA GLU A 51 -14.60 5.60 -20.90
C GLU A 51 -14.75 4.20 -20.28
N ALA A 52 -13.79 3.32 -20.54
CA ALA A 52 -13.47 2.19 -19.67
C ALA A 52 -12.37 2.61 -18.68
N PRO A 53 -12.43 2.18 -17.41
CA PRO A 53 -11.47 2.59 -16.40
C PRO A 53 -10.10 2.09 -16.82
N VAL A 54 -9.17 3.00 -17.07
CA VAL A 54 -7.78 2.68 -17.38
C VAL A 54 -7.11 2.19 -16.10
N ALA A 55 -7.35 0.92 -15.78
CA ALA A 55 -6.43 0.09 -15.03
C ALA A 55 -5.32 -0.34 -15.99
N ASP A 56 -4.08 -0.06 -15.59
CA ASP A 56 -2.82 -0.59 -16.11
C ASP A 56 -2.51 -0.37 -17.61
N SER A 57 -1.75 0.69 -17.89
CA SER A 57 -0.65 0.58 -18.85
C SER A 57 0.65 1.09 -18.23
N SER A 58 1.51 0.12 -17.92
CA SER A 58 2.88 0.31 -17.48
C SER A 58 3.67 1.11 -18.51
N SER A 59 3.96 2.36 -18.20
CA SER A 59 5.18 3.04 -18.66
C SER A 59 5.97 3.49 -17.43
N VAL A 60 6.75 2.55 -16.88
CA VAL A 60 7.79 2.84 -15.90
C VAL A 60 8.96 3.54 -16.61
N ALA A 61 8.72 4.76 -17.09
CA ALA A 61 9.77 5.75 -17.14
C ALA A 61 10.06 6.10 -15.68
N ALA A 62 11.26 5.79 -15.21
CA ALA A 62 11.76 6.21 -13.92
C ALA A 62 11.80 7.74 -13.88
N ALA A 63 10.66 8.37 -13.57
CA ALA A 63 10.65 9.71 -13.03
C ALA A 63 11.48 9.63 -11.76
N GLU A 64 12.64 10.29 -11.75
CA GLU A 64 13.42 10.47 -10.53
C GLU A 64 12.48 11.03 -9.47
N GLU A 65 12.08 10.18 -8.52
CA GLU A 65 11.19 10.59 -7.44
C GLU A 65 11.79 11.83 -6.79
N THR A 66 10.99 12.88 -6.68
CA THR A 66 11.42 14.06 -5.92
C THR A 66 11.79 13.62 -4.51
N GLU A 67 12.77 14.26 -3.86
CA GLU A 67 13.20 13.83 -2.51
C GLU A 67 12.02 13.69 -1.51
N GLY A 68 11.00 14.53 -1.65
CA GLY A 68 9.77 14.46 -0.86
C GLY A 68 8.94 13.20 -1.13
N GLN A 69 8.78 12.81 -2.39
CA GLN A 69 8.07 11.59 -2.79
C GLN A 69 8.81 10.35 -2.29
N ARG A 70 10.14 10.31 -2.44
CA ARG A 70 10.98 9.23 -1.93
C ARG A 70 10.88 9.10 -0.41
N ARG A 71 10.91 10.22 0.33
CA ARG A 71 10.75 10.22 1.80
C ARG A 71 9.38 9.70 2.22
N LYS A 72 8.32 10.11 1.52
CA LYS A 72 6.96 9.62 1.78
C LYS A 72 6.89 8.11 1.56
N ARG A 73 7.38 7.60 0.43
CA ARG A 73 7.43 6.17 0.13
C ARG A 73 8.15 5.36 1.21
N LEU A 74 9.34 5.80 1.61
CA LEU A 74 10.11 5.10 2.66
C LEU A 74 9.41 5.12 4.03
N ARG A 75 8.67 6.18 4.34
CA ARG A 75 7.88 6.27 5.56
C ARG A 75 6.67 5.34 5.50
N ASP A 76 5.97 5.32 4.38
CA ASP A 76 4.81 4.46 4.16
C ASP A 76 5.23 2.98 4.23
N GLU A 77 6.32 2.61 3.56
CA GLU A 77 6.92 1.26 3.62
C GLU A 77 7.35 0.85 5.03
N ALA A 78 7.95 1.77 5.80
CA ALA A 78 8.37 1.50 7.17
C ALA A 78 7.19 1.36 8.13
N SER A 79 6.12 2.12 7.89
CA SER A 79 4.90 2.14 8.70
C SER A 79 3.92 1.01 8.37
N ALA A 80 4.09 0.34 7.23
CA ALA A 80 3.27 -0.79 6.81
C ALA A 80 3.17 -1.84 7.94
N LEU A 81 1.94 -2.19 8.30
CA LEU A 81 1.66 -3.11 9.40
C LEU A 81 1.81 -4.56 8.91
N VAL A 82 2.57 -5.33 9.68
CA VAL A 82 2.74 -6.78 9.47
C VAL A 82 2.18 -7.49 10.70
N ARG A 83 1.28 -8.45 10.49
CA ARG A 83 0.75 -9.29 11.55
C ARG A 83 1.75 -10.42 11.83
N ILE A 84 2.26 -10.45 13.07
CA ILE A 84 3.29 -11.41 13.47
C ILE A 84 2.94 -12.10 14.78
N ARG A 85 3.36 -13.36 14.91
CA ARG A 85 3.46 -14.06 16.19
C ARG A 85 4.94 -14.17 16.54
N VAL A 86 5.30 -13.73 17.74
CA VAL A 86 6.69 -13.65 18.20
C VAL A 86 6.89 -14.59 19.38
N THR A 87 7.85 -15.49 19.28
CA THR A 87 8.30 -16.35 20.40
C THR A 87 9.72 -15.97 20.79
N CYS A 88 9.95 -15.74 22.09
CA CYS A 88 11.25 -15.38 22.64
C CYS A 88 12.12 -16.64 22.83
N MET A 89 13.23 -16.73 22.09
CA MET A 89 14.19 -17.84 22.20
C MET A 89 15.34 -17.53 23.18
N ASN A 90 15.31 -16.35 23.80
CA ASN A 90 16.34 -15.90 24.72
C ASN A 90 16.08 -16.45 26.14
N PRO A 91 16.95 -17.30 26.70
CA PRO A 91 16.76 -17.85 28.03
C PRO A 91 16.74 -16.79 29.14
N PHE A 92 17.36 -15.62 28.91
CA PHE A 92 17.39 -14.53 29.90
C PHE A 92 16.11 -13.69 29.92
N LYS A 93 15.23 -13.86 28.91
CA LYS A 93 13.98 -13.11 28.76
C LYS A 93 12.79 -14.04 28.56
N SER A 94 12.89 -15.28 29.04
CA SER A 94 11.82 -16.27 28.92
C SER A 94 10.61 -15.94 29.79
N GLU A 95 10.83 -15.21 30.89
CA GLU A 95 9.77 -14.78 31.82
C GLU A 95 9.07 -13.48 31.38
N TRP A 96 9.54 -12.84 30.31
CA TRP A 96 8.98 -11.57 29.86
C TRP A 96 7.75 -11.82 29.00
N GLU A 97 6.68 -11.09 29.26
CA GLU A 97 5.45 -11.15 28.47
C GLU A 97 5.57 -10.36 27.15
N GLY A 98 6.57 -9.49 27.03
CA GLY A 98 6.84 -8.70 25.83
C GLY A 98 7.97 -7.70 26.02
N GLU A 99 8.35 -7.03 24.93
CA GLU A 99 9.38 -5.99 24.92
C GLU A 99 8.90 -4.75 24.16
N ILE A 100 9.22 -3.57 24.67
CA ILE A 100 9.04 -2.33 23.90
C ILE A 100 10.21 -2.20 22.94
N ILE A 101 9.92 -2.31 21.65
CA ILE A 101 10.92 -2.18 20.60
C ILE A 101 10.86 -0.77 20.01
N THR A 102 12.04 -0.15 19.90
CA THR A 102 12.20 1.15 19.24
C THR A 102 13.13 0.99 18.05
N ALA A 103 12.62 1.29 16.86
CA ALA A 103 13.34 1.26 15.60
C ALA A 103 13.17 2.60 14.89
N GLY A 104 14.23 3.18 14.35
CA GLY A 104 14.09 4.42 13.61
C GLY A 104 15.29 4.76 12.75
N ASN A 105 15.05 5.59 11.73
CA ASN A 105 16.10 6.18 10.91
C ASN A 105 15.66 7.57 10.41
N ARG A 106 16.57 8.31 9.79
CA ARG A 106 16.31 9.70 9.32
C ARG A 106 15.14 9.80 8.32
N TYR A 107 14.87 8.76 7.54
CA TYR A 107 13.90 8.81 6.44
C TYR A 107 12.51 8.32 6.88
N ALA A 108 12.45 7.24 7.65
CA ALA A 108 11.23 6.64 8.16
C ALA A 108 10.72 7.29 9.46
N GLY A 109 11.58 8.00 10.20
CA GLY A 109 11.27 8.48 11.54
C GLY A 109 11.52 7.39 12.60
N THR A 110 11.02 7.61 13.81
CA THR A 110 11.17 6.69 14.95
C THR A 110 9.84 6.03 15.28
N HIS A 111 9.83 4.69 15.27
CA HIS A 111 8.69 3.87 15.66
C HIS A 111 8.99 3.16 16.99
N LYS A 112 8.08 3.31 17.94
CA LYS A 112 8.14 2.66 19.25
C LYS A 112 6.82 1.90 19.47
N LYS A 113 6.89 0.59 19.70
CA LYS A 113 5.71 -0.26 19.94
C LYS A 113 6.03 -1.36 20.94
N TYR A 114 5.09 -1.63 21.85
CA TYR A 114 5.14 -2.82 22.68
C TYR A 114 4.79 -4.05 21.84
N VAL A 115 5.64 -5.07 21.88
CA VAL A 115 5.45 -6.35 21.17
C VAL A 115 5.31 -7.45 22.22
N PRO A 116 4.10 -8.02 22.40
CA PRO A 116 3.89 -9.15 23.29
C PRO A 116 4.51 -10.42 22.69
N PHE A 117 5.05 -11.27 23.56
CA PHE A 117 5.54 -12.60 23.22
C PHE A 117 4.44 -13.64 23.36
N ASN A 118 4.44 -14.64 22.51
CA ASN A 118 3.49 -15.77 22.50
C ASN A 118 2.01 -15.35 22.43
N ALA A 119 1.71 -14.25 21.74
CA ALA A 119 0.33 -13.84 21.46
C ALA A 119 -0.27 -14.72 20.36
N ASP A 120 -1.24 -15.57 20.72
CA ASP A 120 -1.87 -16.52 19.78
C ASP A 120 -2.65 -15.83 18.65
N GLU A 121 -3.34 -14.73 18.96
CA GLU A 121 -4.14 -13.98 17.97
C GLU A 121 -3.26 -13.19 16.96
N GLY A 122 -1.96 -13.11 17.21
CA GLY A 122 -1.02 -12.33 16.41
C GLY A 122 -1.09 -10.83 16.70
N TRP A 123 0.05 -10.15 16.54
CA TRP A 123 0.19 -8.73 16.84
C TRP A 123 0.61 -7.94 15.61
N HIS A 124 0.03 -6.75 15.42
CA HIS A 124 0.38 -5.88 14.29
C HIS A 124 1.54 -4.96 14.66
N VAL A 125 2.61 -5.04 13.89
CA VAL A 125 3.85 -4.31 14.13
C VAL A 125 4.30 -3.60 12.85
N PRO A 126 4.80 -2.35 12.91
CA PRO A 126 5.41 -1.69 11.77
C PRO A 126 6.55 -2.51 11.16
N ARG A 127 6.66 -2.52 9.84
CA ARG A 127 7.67 -3.28 9.09
C ARG A 127 9.10 -2.97 9.50
N ILE A 128 9.40 -1.73 9.89
CA ILE A 128 10.72 -1.37 10.42
C ILE A 128 11.06 -2.09 11.73
N ILE A 129 10.09 -2.27 12.62
CA ILE A 129 10.27 -3.02 13.87
C ILE A 129 10.38 -4.52 13.58
N TYR A 130 9.57 -5.05 12.65
CA TYR A 130 9.70 -6.42 12.18
C TYR A 130 11.13 -6.72 11.67
N ASN A 131 11.68 -5.85 10.83
CA ASN A 131 13.04 -5.99 10.32
C ASN A 131 14.08 -6.00 11.45
N GLN A 132 13.91 -5.14 12.47
CA GLN A 132 14.77 -5.14 13.65
C GLN A 132 14.67 -6.47 14.42
N LEU A 133 13.46 -6.98 14.65
CA LEU A 133 13.25 -8.24 15.36
C LEU A 133 13.90 -9.44 14.64
N VAL A 134 13.80 -9.49 13.31
CA VAL A 134 14.41 -10.55 12.48
C VAL A 134 15.94 -10.53 12.59
N GLN A 135 16.54 -9.34 12.70
CA GLN A 135 17.99 -9.16 12.76
C GLN A 135 18.57 -9.40 14.15
N ARG A 136 17.76 -9.35 15.21
CA ARG A 136 18.24 -9.49 16.59
C ARG A 136 18.70 -10.92 16.88
N GLN A 137 19.85 -11.02 17.52
CA GLN A 137 20.49 -12.27 17.89
C GLN A 137 20.80 -12.27 19.39
N CYS A 138 20.73 -13.44 20.02
CA CYS A 138 21.16 -13.68 21.38
C CYS A 138 22.30 -14.72 21.42
N GLN A 139 23.21 -14.55 22.37
CA GLN A 139 24.29 -15.50 22.59
C GLN A 139 23.84 -16.56 23.60
N VAL A 140 23.71 -17.80 23.15
CA VAL A 140 23.41 -18.95 23.99
C VAL A 140 24.66 -19.78 24.18
N PHE A 141 24.94 -20.15 25.42
CA PHE A 141 26.08 -21.00 25.73
C PHE A 141 25.68 -22.47 25.76
N HIS A 142 26.45 -23.31 25.09
CA HIS A 142 26.31 -24.76 25.13
C HIS A 142 27.62 -25.39 25.59
N THR A 143 27.53 -26.54 26.24
CA THR A 143 28.69 -27.28 26.73
C THR A 143 29.16 -28.25 25.65
N VAL A 144 30.41 -28.12 25.22
CA VAL A 144 31.06 -29.04 24.28
C VAL A 144 32.05 -29.91 25.04
N THR A 145 31.98 -31.22 24.83
CA THR A 145 32.94 -32.18 25.37
C THR A 145 34.07 -32.36 24.36
N LEU A 146 35.30 -32.06 24.77
CA LEU A 146 36.48 -32.29 23.93
C LEU A 146 36.88 -33.78 23.94
N PRO A 147 37.69 -34.24 22.96
CA PRO A 147 38.16 -35.63 22.89
C PRO A 147 38.88 -36.16 24.15
N GLY A 148 39.32 -35.27 25.05
CA GLY A 148 39.92 -35.62 26.35
C GLY A 148 38.97 -35.52 27.56
N GLY A 149 37.64 -35.54 27.35
CA GLY A 149 36.63 -35.52 28.44
C GLY A 149 36.43 -34.18 29.13
N LYS A 150 37.24 -33.16 28.85
CA LYS A 150 37.07 -31.79 29.38
C LYS A 150 35.85 -31.13 28.75
N LYS A 151 34.98 -30.58 29.59
CA LYS A 151 33.78 -29.81 29.19
C LYS A 151 34.13 -28.33 29.11
N ILE A 152 33.93 -27.71 27.94
CA ILE A 152 34.12 -26.28 27.73
C ILE A 152 32.79 -25.64 27.37
N ARG A 153 32.48 -24.48 27.97
CA ARG A 153 31.29 -23.70 27.64
C ARG A 153 31.59 -22.82 26.43
N LYS A 154 30.92 -23.06 25.30
CA LYS A 154 31.08 -22.30 24.05
C LYS A 154 29.82 -21.47 23.77
N GLY A 155 30.00 -20.21 23.43
CA GLY A 155 28.91 -19.35 22.97
C GLY A 155 28.51 -19.66 21.52
N LYS A 156 27.23 -19.65 21.23
CA LYS A 156 26.65 -19.67 19.88
C LYS A 156 25.68 -18.50 19.75
N LEU A 157 25.77 -17.75 18.66
CA LEU A 157 24.78 -16.75 18.29
C LEU A 157 23.59 -17.44 17.62
N ILE A 158 22.40 -17.23 18.16
CA ILE A 158 21.12 -17.67 17.58
C ILE A 158 20.22 -16.44 17.41
N LYS A 159 19.16 -16.54 16.61
CA LYS A 159 18.15 -15.49 16.54
C LYS A 159 17.46 -15.34 17.90
N GLU A 160 17.27 -14.10 18.35
CA GLU A 160 16.62 -13.81 19.64
C GLU A 160 15.13 -14.18 19.61
N PHE A 161 14.49 -14.00 18.46
CA PHE A 161 13.06 -14.21 18.27
C PHE A 161 12.79 -15.20 17.13
N ALA A 162 11.86 -16.12 17.36
CA ALA A 162 11.20 -16.88 16.30
C ALA A 162 9.94 -16.11 15.90
N ILE A 163 9.81 -15.78 14.61
CA ILE A 163 8.75 -14.90 14.11
C ILE A 163 7.99 -15.63 13.02
N GLU A 164 6.70 -15.81 13.22
CA GLU A 164 5.77 -16.34 12.23
C GLU A 164 4.95 -15.18 11.68
N VAL A 165 4.94 -15.02 10.35
CA VAL A 165 4.15 -13.98 9.67
C VAL A 165 2.77 -14.57 9.38
N LEU A 166 1.74 -13.95 9.94
CA LEU A 166 0.35 -14.36 9.75
C LEU A 166 -0.28 -13.56 8.60
N PRO A 167 -1.32 -14.11 7.96
CA PRO A 167 -2.07 -13.36 6.95
C PRO A 167 -2.73 -12.12 7.57
N PRO A 168 -2.89 -11.05 6.79
CA PRO A 168 -3.61 -9.86 7.22
C PRO A 168 -5.07 -10.19 7.56
N LEU A 169 -5.69 -9.36 8.40
CA LEU A 169 -7.09 -9.52 8.79
C LEU A 169 -8.02 -9.44 7.57
N THR A 170 -9.06 -10.27 7.58
CA THR A 170 -10.12 -10.20 6.56
C THR A 170 -11.00 -8.97 6.74
N LYS A 171 -11.81 -8.64 5.73
CA LYS A 171 -12.71 -7.47 5.80
C LYS A 171 -13.73 -7.56 6.94
N GLU A 172 -14.21 -8.77 7.23
CA GLU A 172 -15.14 -9.05 8.33
C GLU A 172 -14.46 -8.84 9.68
N GLU A 173 -13.26 -9.39 9.87
CA GLU A 173 -12.47 -9.23 11.10
C GLU A 173 -12.09 -7.76 11.36
N LEU A 174 -11.83 -6.98 10.30
CA LEU A 174 -11.58 -5.54 10.40
C LEU A 174 -12.82 -4.78 10.86
N HIS A 175 -14.02 -5.15 10.37
CA HIS A 175 -15.28 -4.55 10.81
C HIS A 175 -15.52 -4.83 12.30
N ASP A 176 -15.35 -6.08 12.73
CA ASP A 176 -15.52 -6.45 14.14
C ASP A 176 -14.50 -5.78 15.07
N LEU A 177 -13.27 -5.59 14.59
CA LEU A 177 -12.24 -4.86 15.32
C LEU A 177 -12.57 -3.36 15.42
N ALA A 178 -13.06 -2.76 14.33
CA ALA A 178 -13.51 -1.37 14.34
C ALA A 178 -14.70 -1.16 15.30
N GLN A 179 -15.66 -2.10 15.31
CA GLN A 179 -16.78 -2.07 16.24
C GLN A 179 -16.31 -2.18 17.70
N ARG A 180 -15.39 -3.11 18.00
CA ARG A 180 -14.79 -3.23 19.34
C ARG A 180 -14.04 -1.96 19.77
N GLN A 181 -13.27 -1.34 18.87
CA GLN A 181 -12.56 -0.10 19.16
C GLN A 181 -13.51 1.08 19.39
N ALA A 182 -14.59 1.18 18.60
CA ALA A 182 -15.62 2.21 18.79
C ALA A 182 -16.33 2.09 20.14
N MET A 183 -16.64 0.85 20.57
CA MET A 183 -17.25 0.59 21.89
C MET A 183 -16.28 0.88 23.05
N ALA A 184 -14.99 0.61 22.89
CA ALA A 184 -13.98 0.86 23.92
C ALA A 184 -13.57 2.35 24.04
N GLY A 185 -13.66 3.11 22.95
CA GLY A 185 -13.33 4.55 22.91
C GLY A 185 -14.52 5.48 23.17
N GLY A 186 -15.72 4.95 23.38
CA GLY A 186 -16.94 5.69 23.70
C GLY A 186 -17.19 5.92 25.21
N LEU A 187 -16.23 5.53 26.05
CA LEU A 187 -16.13 5.82 27.48
C LEU A 187 -15.07 6.92 27.70
#